data_AF-X1D8S2-F1
#
_entry.id   AF-X1D8S2-F1
#
_cell.length_a   1.000
_cell.length_b   1.000
_cell.length_c   1.000
_cell.angle_alpha   90.00
_cell.angle_beta   90.00
_cell.angle_gamma   90.00
#
_symmetry.space_group_name_H-M   'P 1'
#
loop_
_entity.id
_entity.type
_entity.pdbx_description
1 polymer ?
#
loop_
_entity_poly.entity_id
_entity_poly.type
_entity_poly.pdbx_seq_one_letter_code
_entity_poly.pdbx_strand_id
1 'polypeptide(L)'
;MKFIIYGCLKAIKIKRKFQIDLIHAHSPLPSGFIAYILSKIFKIPYIYSIHGLDYPYPFLLNLDIKFIAYNSKKTILMSREIANFFKKKFKLKNLCWIPNAIENSEYFHASTEIEREILIRNLKLDFSLKADDIIIMYIGYMIFLQKVTGMIDFLIAFQNFLKNLKEKKKAEKYKLLFIGEGKYADLLKKKIRELNLEENVIFLGKRDDIKELLAIADLLALTSYIEGSPNVILEAMASYVPCLGTNVGEIKNIIGNTGYIVNPGDIVNIEKNL
;
A
#
# COMPACT_ATOMS: atom_id res chain seq x y z
N MET A 1 12.53 -23.49 -4.71
CA MET A 1 12.92 -24.73 -4.00
C MET A 1 13.88 -24.49 -2.83
N LYS A 2 15.01 -23.77 -3.02
CA LYS A 2 15.98 -23.46 -1.93
C LYS A 2 15.34 -22.84 -0.67
N PHE A 3 14.45 -21.85 -0.85
CA PHE A 3 13.76 -21.19 0.27
C PHE A 3 12.86 -22.15 1.08
N ILE A 4 12.13 -23.05 0.41
CA ILE A 4 11.23 -24.01 1.06
C ILE A 4 12.02 -24.97 1.94
N ILE A 5 13.10 -25.54 1.41
CA ILE A 5 13.97 -26.46 2.16
C ILE A 5 14.56 -25.75 3.38
N TYR A 6 15.13 -24.56 3.18
CA TYR A 6 15.68 -23.76 4.27
C TYR A 6 14.63 -23.42 5.34
N GLY A 7 13.45 -22.98 4.92
CA GLY A 7 12.33 -22.65 5.81
C GLY A 7 11.87 -23.85 6.65
N CYS A 8 11.70 -25.02 6.03
CA CYS A 8 11.38 -26.26 6.74
C CYS A 8 12.45 -26.63 7.78
N LEU A 9 13.74 -26.59 7.40
CA LEU A 9 14.84 -26.91 8.32
C LEU A 9 14.91 -25.94 9.51
N LYS A 10 14.69 -24.65 9.28
CA LYS A 10 14.64 -23.64 10.35
C LYS A 10 13.45 -23.86 11.28
N ALA A 11 12.27 -24.14 10.75
CA ALA A 11 11.09 -24.41 11.56
C ALA A 11 11.26 -25.68 12.43
N ILE A 12 11.90 -26.74 11.90
CA ILE A 12 12.25 -27.94 12.69
C ILE A 12 13.16 -27.57 13.87
N LYS A 13 14.18 -26.74 13.65
CA LYS A 13 15.07 -26.27 14.74
C LYS A 13 14.31 -25.47 15.80
N ILE A 14 13.38 -24.59 15.38
CA ILE A 14 12.53 -23.82 16.30
C ILE A 14 11.63 -24.75 17.12
N LYS A 15 10.97 -25.71 16.49
CA LYS A 15 10.06 -26.66 17.17
C LYS A 15 10.76 -27.56 18.20
N ARG A 16 12.06 -27.82 18.02
CA ARG A 16 12.88 -28.54 19.02
C ARG A 16 13.19 -27.70 20.26
N LYS A 17 13.25 -26.37 20.10
CA LYS A 17 13.54 -25.44 21.19
C LYS A 17 12.29 -24.94 21.91
N PHE A 18 11.16 -24.86 21.20
CA PHE A 18 9.92 -24.30 21.70
C PHE A 18 8.74 -25.25 21.52
N GLN A 19 7.83 -25.24 22.49
CA GLN A 19 6.49 -25.80 22.28
C GLN A 19 5.73 -24.85 21.36
N ILE A 20 5.21 -25.40 20.25
CA ILE A 20 4.49 -24.64 19.23
C ILE A 20 3.13 -25.30 19.11
N ASP A 21 2.05 -24.53 19.27
CA ASP A 21 0.68 -25.03 19.22
C ASP A 21 -0.05 -24.62 17.93
N LEU A 22 0.51 -23.66 17.19
CA LEU A 22 -0.04 -23.15 15.94
C LEU A 22 1.06 -22.61 15.02
N ILE A 23 0.91 -22.80 13.71
CA ILE A 23 1.72 -22.13 12.69
C ILE A 23 0.88 -21.04 12.02
N HIS A 24 1.38 -19.82 11.95
CA HIS A 24 0.76 -18.73 11.18
C HIS A 24 1.67 -18.34 10.02
N ALA A 25 1.26 -18.64 8.79
CA ALA A 25 1.98 -18.27 7.58
C ALA A 25 1.45 -16.98 6.95
N HIS A 26 2.34 -16.19 6.35
CA HIS A 26 1.99 -15.01 5.57
C HIS A 26 2.31 -15.27 4.10
N SER A 27 1.31 -15.08 3.24
CA SER A 27 1.25 -15.44 1.81
C SER A 27 1.11 -16.94 1.53
N PRO A 28 0.42 -17.33 0.43
CA PRO A 28 0.25 -18.73 0.05
C PRO A 28 1.57 -19.44 -0.24
N LEU A 29 2.35 -18.93 -1.19
CA LEU A 29 3.64 -19.48 -1.57
C LEU A 29 4.74 -18.44 -1.32
N PRO A 30 5.88 -18.84 -0.74
CA PRO A 30 6.23 -20.20 -0.31
C PRO A 30 5.71 -20.58 1.10
N SER A 31 5.33 -19.60 1.93
CA SER A 31 5.13 -19.77 3.37
C SER A 31 3.97 -20.70 3.74
N GLY A 32 2.80 -20.53 3.13
CA GLY A 32 1.64 -21.39 3.37
C GLY A 32 1.88 -22.85 3.00
N PHE A 33 2.65 -23.12 1.95
CA PHE A 33 3.02 -24.50 1.58
C PHE A 33 3.99 -25.12 2.58
N ILE A 34 4.95 -24.35 3.10
CA ILE A 34 5.82 -24.79 4.19
C ILE A 34 4.97 -25.11 5.44
N ALA A 35 4.02 -24.25 5.79
CA ALA A 35 3.12 -24.48 6.92
C ALA A 35 2.27 -25.74 6.75
N TYR A 36 1.75 -26.00 5.54
CA TYR A 36 1.05 -27.24 5.22
C TYR A 36 1.92 -28.48 5.47
N ILE A 37 3.16 -28.51 4.97
CA ILE A 37 4.08 -29.64 5.18
C ILE A 37 4.35 -29.85 6.67
N LEU A 38 4.73 -28.78 7.37
CA LEU A 38 5.09 -28.85 8.80
C LEU A 38 3.90 -29.21 9.67
N SER A 39 2.69 -28.77 9.31
CA SER A 39 1.46 -29.16 9.99
C SER A 39 1.25 -30.68 9.98
N LYS A 40 1.53 -31.34 8.84
CA LYS A 40 1.45 -32.81 8.74
C LYS A 40 2.55 -33.50 9.52
N ILE A 41 3.79 -33.01 9.46
CA ILE A 41 4.94 -33.60 10.16
C ILE A 41 4.79 -33.48 11.67
N PHE A 42 4.44 -32.31 12.18
CA PHE A 42 4.36 -32.05 13.61
C PHE A 42 2.98 -32.29 14.21
N LYS A 43 1.97 -32.57 13.39
CA LYS A 43 0.56 -32.72 13.82
C LYS A 43 0.03 -31.47 14.54
N ILE A 44 0.44 -30.29 14.10
CA ILE A 44 0.05 -28.98 14.65
C ILE A 44 -0.82 -28.25 13.61
N PRO A 45 -1.91 -27.56 14.00
CA PRO A 45 -2.71 -26.77 13.06
C PRO A 45 -1.92 -25.61 12.44
N TYR A 46 -2.40 -25.11 11.30
CA TYR A 46 -1.93 -23.84 10.76
C TYR A 46 -3.07 -22.96 10.28
N ILE A 47 -2.82 -21.66 10.33
CA ILE A 47 -3.57 -20.61 9.65
C ILE A 47 -2.64 -19.88 8.69
N TYR A 48 -3.21 -19.20 7.70
CA TYR A 48 -2.40 -18.31 6.86
C TYR A 48 -3.17 -17.09 6.38
N SER A 49 -2.44 -16.02 6.09
CA SER A 49 -2.99 -14.74 5.63
C SER A 49 -2.65 -14.47 4.16
N ILE A 50 -3.65 -14.02 3.39
CA ILE A 50 -3.53 -13.53 2.02
C ILE A 50 -3.59 -11.99 2.04
N HIS A 51 -2.53 -11.34 1.52
CA HIS A 51 -2.31 -9.89 1.63
C HIS A 51 -2.80 -9.09 0.41
N GLY A 52 -3.31 -9.78 -0.62
CA GLY A 52 -3.98 -9.19 -1.77
C GLY A 52 -3.16 -9.21 -3.05
N LEU A 53 -1.88 -8.81 -3.00
CA LEU A 53 -0.96 -8.93 -4.16
C LEU A 53 -0.63 -10.37 -4.54
N ASP A 54 -0.91 -11.31 -3.64
CA ASP A 54 -0.84 -12.74 -3.91
C ASP A 54 -1.87 -13.18 -4.98
N TYR A 55 -2.78 -12.30 -5.37
CA TYR A 55 -3.89 -12.55 -6.30
C TYR A 55 -4.02 -11.40 -7.33
N PRO A 56 -4.25 -11.67 -8.64
CA PRO A 56 -4.71 -12.91 -9.23
C PRO A 56 -3.63 -13.58 -10.08
N TYR A 57 -2.57 -14.16 -9.50
CA TYR A 57 -1.65 -14.99 -10.29
C TYR A 57 -2.30 -16.37 -10.55
N PRO A 58 -2.85 -16.65 -11.75
CA PRO A 58 -3.76 -17.77 -11.96
C PRO A 58 -3.07 -19.13 -11.85
N PHE A 59 -1.76 -19.16 -12.14
CA PHE A 59 -0.99 -20.39 -12.28
C PHE A 59 -0.83 -21.15 -10.95
N LEU A 60 -0.75 -20.43 -9.83
CA LEU A 60 -0.53 -21.03 -8.50
C LEU A 60 -1.79 -21.07 -7.65
N LEU A 61 -2.87 -20.44 -8.10
CA LEU A 61 -4.14 -20.40 -7.38
C LEU A 61 -4.68 -21.80 -7.08
N ASN A 62 -4.64 -22.71 -8.06
CA ASN A 62 -5.13 -24.07 -7.84
C ASN A 62 -4.30 -24.82 -6.79
N LEU A 63 -2.98 -24.57 -6.72
CA LEU A 63 -2.11 -25.16 -5.70
C LEU A 63 -2.41 -24.59 -4.32
N ASP A 64 -2.57 -23.26 -4.22
CA ASP A 64 -3.00 -22.60 -2.99
C ASP A 64 -4.32 -23.19 -2.51
N ILE A 65 -5.37 -23.17 -3.33
CA ILE A 65 -6.69 -23.66 -2.94
C ILE A 65 -6.64 -25.14 -2.51
N LYS A 66 -6.07 -26.02 -3.35
CA LYS A 66 -6.13 -27.47 -3.15
C LYS A 66 -5.30 -27.93 -1.95
N PHE A 67 -4.10 -27.39 -1.78
CA PHE A 67 -3.17 -27.89 -0.76
C PHE A 67 -3.13 -27.00 0.47
N ILE A 68 -3.21 -25.68 0.33
CA ILE A 68 -2.96 -24.73 1.41
C ILE A 68 -4.28 -24.25 2.02
N ALA A 69 -5.16 -23.65 1.22
CA ALA A 69 -6.44 -23.11 1.70
C ALA A 69 -7.29 -24.20 2.34
N TYR A 70 -7.57 -25.28 1.60
CA TYR A 70 -8.45 -26.36 2.02
C TYR A 70 -8.00 -27.07 3.31
N ASN A 71 -6.69 -27.19 3.53
CA ASN A 71 -6.14 -27.90 4.69
C ASN A 71 -5.88 -27.00 5.90
N SER A 72 -5.98 -25.68 5.76
CA SER A 72 -5.76 -24.73 6.86
C SER A 72 -6.93 -24.74 7.83
N LYS A 73 -6.68 -24.43 9.12
CA LYS A 73 -7.77 -24.23 10.09
C LYS A 73 -8.55 -22.95 9.79
N LYS A 74 -7.86 -21.89 9.37
CA LYS A 74 -8.43 -20.64 8.87
C LYS A 74 -7.53 -20.04 7.79
N THR A 75 -8.17 -19.47 6.77
CA THR A 75 -7.56 -18.59 5.78
C THR A 75 -7.99 -17.16 6.10
N ILE A 76 -7.06 -16.34 6.54
CA ILE A 76 -7.27 -14.91 6.78
C ILE A 76 -7.14 -14.17 5.45
N LEU A 77 -8.12 -13.34 5.15
CA LEU A 77 -8.18 -12.52 3.94
C LEU A 77 -8.24 -11.06 4.36
N MET A 78 -7.36 -10.24 3.82
CA MET A 78 -7.33 -8.82 4.17
C MET A 78 -8.36 -7.98 3.45
N SER A 79 -8.85 -8.47 2.30
CA SER A 79 -9.90 -7.83 1.53
C SER A 79 -11.21 -8.60 1.55
N ARG A 80 -12.30 -7.89 1.81
CA ARG A 80 -13.69 -8.36 1.67
C ARG A 80 -14.00 -8.73 0.24
N GLU A 81 -13.47 -8.00 -0.73
CA GLU A 81 -13.62 -8.34 -2.15
C GLU A 81 -13.00 -9.71 -2.45
N ILE A 82 -11.75 -9.93 -2.02
CA ILE A 82 -11.07 -11.22 -2.17
C ILE A 82 -11.79 -12.32 -1.39
N ALA A 83 -12.24 -12.04 -0.16
CA ALA A 83 -13.01 -12.99 0.63
C ALA A 83 -14.30 -13.43 -0.06
N ASN A 84 -15.04 -12.48 -0.64
CA ASN A 84 -16.25 -12.74 -1.40
C ASN A 84 -15.96 -13.55 -2.67
N PHE A 85 -14.87 -13.23 -3.38
CA PHE A 85 -14.42 -13.99 -4.53
C PHE A 85 -14.11 -15.45 -4.17
N PHE A 86 -13.32 -15.68 -3.12
CA PHE A 86 -12.97 -17.03 -2.66
C PHE A 86 -14.21 -17.82 -2.21
N LYS A 87 -15.13 -17.17 -1.49
CA LYS A 87 -16.39 -17.78 -1.05
C LYS A 87 -17.26 -18.22 -2.22
N LYS A 88 -17.42 -17.36 -3.23
CA LYS A 88 -18.23 -17.65 -4.43
C LYS A 88 -17.59 -18.74 -5.31
N LYS A 89 -16.28 -18.65 -5.56
CA LYS A 89 -15.59 -19.51 -6.53
C LYS A 89 -15.20 -20.88 -5.98
N PHE A 90 -14.75 -20.95 -4.72
CA PHE A 90 -14.12 -22.16 -4.17
C PHE A 90 -14.91 -22.82 -3.03
N LYS A 91 -16.02 -22.22 -2.59
CA LYS A 91 -16.89 -22.75 -1.52
C LYS A 91 -16.13 -23.15 -0.23
N LEU A 92 -15.03 -22.46 0.05
CA LEU A 92 -14.22 -22.70 1.26
C LEU A 92 -14.99 -22.25 2.51
N LYS A 93 -15.00 -23.09 3.55
CA LYS A 93 -15.73 -22.85 4.82
C LYS A 93 -14.86 -22.23 5.92
N ASN A 94 -13.55 -22.19 5.71
CA ASN A 94 -12.55 -21.75 6.67
C ASN A 94 -12.03 -20.33 6.40
N LEU A 95 -12.76 -19.53 5.62
CA LEU A 95 -12.40 -18.14 5.32
C LEU A 95 -12.75 -17.22 6.49
N CYS A 96 -11.85 -16.27 6.79
CA CYS A 96 -12.05 -15.23 7.78
C CYS A 96 -11.51 -13.92 7.22
N TRP A 97 -12.31 -12.86 7.25
CA TRP A 97 -11.82 -11.52 6.93
C TRP A 97 -11.26 -10.88 8.20
N ILE A 98 -10.01 -10.42 8.13
CA ILE A 98 -9.37 -9.62 9.19
C ILE A 98 -8.65 -8.48 8.46
N PRO A 99 -9.01 -7.20 8.71
CA PRO A 99 -8.36 -6.08 8.06
C PRO A 99 -6.91 -5.91 8.53
N ASN A 100 -6.12 -5.14 7.78
CA ASN A 100 -4.86 -4.64 8.29
C ASN A 100 -5.07 -3.65 9.44
N ALA A 101 -4.04 -3.53 10.27
CA ALA A 101 -3.97 -2.59 11.38
C ALA A 101 -2.61 -1.92 11.42
N ILE A 102 -2.57 -0.76 12.05
CA ILE A 102 -1.38 0.04 12.32
C ILE A 102 -1.34 0.42 13.79
N GLU A 103 -0.16 0.74 14.31
CA GLU A 103 -0.01 1.26 15.67
C GLU A 103 -0.37 2.74 15.69
N ASN A 104 -1.54 3.08 16.24
CA ASN A 104 -2.10 4.43 16.11
C ASN A 104 -1.34 5.48 16.92
N SER A 105 -0.74 5.10 18.06
CA SER A 105 -0.06 6.05 18.96
C SER A 105 1.18 6.71 18.36
N GLU A 106 1.63 6.24 17.20
CA GLU A 106 2.85 6.71 16.55
C GLU A 106 2.60 7.76 15.46
N TYR A 107 1.33 8.08 15.15
CA TYR A 107 0.95 9.01 14.09
C TYR A 107 0.42 10.33 14.67
N PHE A 108 0.74 11.43 14.00
CA PHE A 108 0.37 12.79 14.38
C PHE A 108 0.29 13.68 13.14
N HIS A 109 -0.20 14.90 13.31
CA HIS A 109 -0.23 15.94 12.28
C HIS A 109 0.29 17.26 12.85
N ALA A 110 1.04 18.02 12.06
CA ALA A 110 1.42 19.39 12.41
C ALA A 110 0.16 20.24 12.62
N SER A 111 0.03 20.90 13.77
CA SER A 111 -1.15 21.71 14.10
C SER A 111 -0.97 23.19 13.77
N THR A 112 0.27 23.63 13.53
CA THR A 112 0.60 25.02 13.19
C THR A 112 1.65 25.09 12.08
N GLU A 113 1.73 26.23 11.39
CA GLU A 113 2.79 26.47 10.38
C GLU A 113 4.19 26.38 10.98
N ILE A 114 4.37 26.82 12.24
CA ILE A 114 5.67 26.76 12.94
C ILE A 114 6.09 25.31 13.18
N GLU A 115 5.18 24.46 13.66
CA GLU A 115 5.45 23.03 13.81
C GLU A 115 5.77 22.36 12.47
N ARG A 116 5.00 22.71 11.43
CA ARG A 116 5.20 22.20 10.08
C ARG A 116 6.58 22.61 9.53
N GLU A 117 7.00 23.85 9.73
CA GLU A 117 8.33 24.35 9.35
C GLU A 117 9.46 23.59 10.06
N ILE A 118 9.31 23.32 11.36
CA ILE A 118 10.28 22.53 12.13
C ILE A 118 10.37 21.10 11.57
N LEU A 119 9.24 20.46 11.28
CA LEU A 119 9.21 19.11 10.71
C LEU A 119 9.85 19.08 9.32
N ILE A 120 9.54 20.05 8.44
CA ILE A 120 10.15 20.18 7.11
C ILE A 120 11.67 20.28 7.21
N ARG A 121 12.20 21.07 8.15
CA ARG A 121 13.65 21.18 8.41
C ARG A 121 14.24 19.86 8.93
N ASN A 122 13.57 19.20 9.87
CA ASN A 122 14.04 17.91 10.41
C ASN A 122 14.09 16.81 9.34
N LEU A 123 13.13 16.84 8.41
CA LEU A 123 13.09 15.99 7.22
C LEU A 123 14.12 16.38 6.16
N LYS A 124 14.79 17.53 6.32
CA LYS A 124 15.75 18.13 5.38
C LYS A 124 15.12 18.44 4.03
N LEU A 125 13.91 19.00 4.05
CA LEU A 125 13.15 19.37 2.85
C LEU A 125 12.94 20.87 2.70
N ASP A 126 13.50 21.68 3.60
CA ASP A 126 13.39 23.15 3.66
C ASP A 126 14.02 23.87 2.47
N PHE A 127 14.85 23.19 1.67
CA PHE A 127 15.34 23.72 0.40
C PHE A 127 14.32 23.62 -0.76
N SER A 128 13.26 22.82 -0.61
CA SER A 128 12.24 22.56 -1.65
C SER A 128 10.79 22.80 -1.19
N LEU A 129 10.56 22.86 0.11
CA LEU A 129 9.25 23.01 0.72
C LEU A 129 9.19 24.21 1.66
N LYS A 130 8.02 24.83 1.73
CA LYS A 130 7.64 25.85 2.70
C LYS A 130 6.47 25.36 3.54
N ALA A 131 6.28 25.96 4.72
CA ALA A 131 5.19 25.59 5.62
C ALA A 131 3.79 25.89 5.03
N ASP A 132 3.69 26.85 4.11
CA ASP A 132 2.45 27.26 3.45
C ASP A 132 2.22 26.59 2.09
N ASP A 133 3.07 25.63 1.70
CA ASP A 133 2.86 24.80 0.52
C ASP A 133 1.70 23.81 0.76
N ILE A 134 1.03 23.43 -0.33
CA ILE A 134 0.03 22.36 -0.35
C ILE A 134 0.75 21.07 -0.75
N ILE A 135 0.96 20.18 0.22
CA ILE A 135 1.79 18.98 0.11
C ILE A 135 0.90 17.76 -0.13
N ILE A 136 1.02 17.20 -1.32
CA ILE A 136 0.38 15.94 -1.71
C ILE A 136 1.42 14.83 -1.66
N MET A 137 1.07 13.69 -1.08
CA MET A 137 1.95 12.53 -0.99
C MET A 137 1.51 11.40 -1.90
N TYR A 138 2.48 10.75 -2.54
CA TYR A 138 2.31 9.47 -3.21
C TYR A 138 3.37 8.50 -2.69
N ILE A 139 2.94 7.49 -1.94
CA ILE A 139 3.86 6.55 -1.26
C ILE A 139 3.63 5.14 -1.79
N GLY A 140 4.70 4.50 -2.29
CA GLY A 140 4.66 3.07 -2.58
C GLY A 140 5.78 2.57 -3.49
N TYR A 141 5.95 1.24 -3.49
CA TYR A 141 6.86 0.55 -4.39
C TYR A 141 6.43 0.70 -5.85
N MET A 142 7.41 0.93 -6.73
CA MET A 142 7.16 1.15 -8.16
C MET A 142 7.04 -0.20 -8.88
N ILE A 143 5.91 -0.88 -8.67
CA ILE A 143 5.54 -2.13 -9.36
C ILE A 143 4.59 -1.78 -10.51
N PHE A 144 4.95 -2.18 -11.74
CA PHE A 144 4.32 -1.63 -12.95
C PHE A 144 2.80 -1.74 -12.98
N LEU A 145 2.31 -2.99 -13.01
CA LEU A 145 0.89 -3.30 -13.13
C LEU A 145 0.08 -2.95 -11.87
N GLN A 146 0.75 -2.72 -10.75
CA GLN A 146 0.11 -2.38 -9.49
C GLN A 146 -0.06 -0.87 -9.35
N LYS A 147 1.05 -0.12 -9.42
CA LYS A 147 1.09 1.29 -9.05
C LYS A 147 1.60 2.20 -10.16
N VAL A 148 2.59 1.79 -10.98
CA VAL A 148 3.24 2.72 -11.92
C VAL A 148 2.26 3.27 -12.96
N THR A 149 1.35 2.45 -13.48
CA THR A 149 0.30 2.95 -14.39
C THR A 149 -0.54 4.02 -13.70
N GLY A 150 -1.00 3.75 -12.47
CA GLY A 150 -1.76 4.72 -11.67
C GLY A 150 -0.99 5.97 -11.28
N MET A 151 0.31 5.84 -11.02
CA MET A 151 1.22 6.96 -10.78
C MET A 151 1.33 7.86 -12.01
N ILE A 152 1.37 7.27 -13.22
CA ILE A 152 1.36 8.03 -14.47
C ILE A 152 0.02 8.76 -14.64
N ASP A 153 -1.11 8.09 -14.40
CA ASP A 153 -2.43 8.72 -14.48
C ASP A 153 -2.56 9.89 -13.50
N PHE A 154 -2.05 9.71 -12.28
CA PHE A 154 -2.02 10.77 -11.27
C PHE A 154 -1.16 11.95 -11.72
N LEU A 155 0.03 11.72 -12.28
CA LEU A 155 0.88 12.80 -12.79
C LEU A 155 0.19 13.57 -13.93
N ILE A 156 -0.55 12.89 -14.81
CA ILE A 156 -1.33 13.54 -15.86
C ILE A 156 -2.46 14.39 -15.26
N ALA A 157 -3.22 13.82 -14.31
CA ALA A 157 -4.29 14.54 -13.62
C ALA A 157 -3.77 15.75 -12.86
N PHE A 158 -2.64 15.61 -12.16
CA PHE A 158 -1.97 16.69 -11.44
C PHE A 158 -1.51 17.80 -12.39
N GLN A 159 -0.96 17.46 -13.56
CA GLN A 159 -0.63 18.45 -14.58
C GLN A 159 -1.87 19.22 -15.06
N ASN A 160 -2.97 18.52 -15.34
CA ASN A 160 -4.20 19.17 -15.79
C ASN A 160 -4.76 20.10 -14.71
N PHE A 161 -4.78 19.63 -13.46
CA PHE A 161 -5.20 20.41 -12.30
C PHE A 161 -4.39 21.72 -12.20
N LEU A 162 -3.06 21.63 -12.22
CA LEU A 162 -2.19 22.81 -12.14
C LEU A 162 -2.41 23.78 -13.30
N LYS A 163 -2.65 23.27 -14.52
CA LYS A 163 -2.96 24.10 -15.70
C LYS A 163 -4.31 24.82 -15.58
N ASN A 164 -5.28 24.21 -14.89
CA ASN A 164 -6.63 24.73 -14.73
C ASN A 164 -6.79 25.68 -13.53
N LEU A 165 -5.74 25.86 -12.72
CA LEU A 165 -5.71 26.89 -11.69
C LEU A 165 -5.77 28.29 -12.33
N LYS A 166 -6.72 29.12 -11.85
CA LYS A 166 -6.94 30.49 -12.35
C LYS A 166 -5.70 31.40 -12.22
N GLU A 167 -4.86 31.14 -11.22
CA GLU A 167 -3.66 31.93 -10.92
C GLU A 167 -2.42 31.05 -10.98
N LYS A 168 -1.49 31.35 -11.89
CA LYS A 168 -0.24 30.59 -12.04
C LYS A 168 0.60 30.52 -10.76
N LYS A 169 0.63 31.61 -9.97
CA LYS A 169 1.34 31.65 -8.67
C LYS A 169 0.80 30.63 -7.66
N LYS A 170 -0.46 30.20 -7.78
CA LYS A 170 -1.01 29.14 -6.92
C LYS A 170 -0.43 27.78 -7.27
N ALA A 171 -0.12 27.53 -8.55
CA ALA A 171 0.46 26.27 -8.98
C ALA A 171 1.81 26.00 -8.30
N GLU A 172 2.62 27.04 -8.04
CA GLU A 172 3.94 26.90 -7.37
C GLU A 172 3.85 26.35 -5.94
N LYS A 173 2.72 26.58 -5.25
CA LYS A 173 2.48 26.10 -3.87
C LYS A 173 2.16 24.62 -3.81
N TYR A 174 1.69 24.01 -4.89
CA TYR A 174 1.34 22.59 -4.88
C TYR A 174 2.60 21.75 -5.08
N LYS A 175 2.93 20.94 -4.07
CA LYS A 175 4.10 20.07 -4.04
C LYS A 175 3.67 18.62 -3.93
N LEU A 176 4.07 17.81 -4.91
CA LEU A 176 3.91 16.36 -4.87
C LEU A 176 5.19 15.73 -4.34
N LEU A 177 5.12 15.12 -3.16
CA LEU A 177 6.18 14.29 -2.61
C LEU A 177 6.01 12.84 -3.07
N PHE A 178 6.92 12.42 -3.94
CA PHE A 178 6.92 11.08 -4.51
C PHE A 178 7.90 10.20 -3.75
N ILE A 179 7.37 9.24 -2.98
CA ILE A 179 8.13 8.44 -2.02
C ILE A 179 8.05 6.96 -2.39
N GLY A 180 9.20 6.31 -2.52
CA GLY A 180 9.30 4.90 -2.82
C GLY A 180 10.49 4.56 -3.73
N GLU A 181 10.68 3.27 -3.93
CA GLU A 181 11.74 2.73 -4.78
C GLU A 181 11.20 1.71 -5.79
N GLY A 182 11.98 1.48 -6.84
CA GLY A 182 11.75 0.38 -7.77
C GLY A 182 12.31 0.66 -9.16
N LYS A 183 12.28 -0.37 -9.99
CA LYS A 183 12.90 -0.38 -11.33
C LYS A 183 12.31 0.62 -12.33
N TYR A 184 11.19 1.27 -11.99
CA TYR A 184 10.52 2.26 -12.84
C TYR A 184 10.70 3.71 -12.37
N ALA A 185 11.60 3.97 -11.42
CA ALA A 185 11.90 5.33 -10.95
C ALA A 185 12.31 6.25 -12.12
N ASP A 186 13.18 5.79 -13.02
CA ASP A 186 13.64 6.58 -14.17
C ASP A 186 12.52 6.86 -15.18
N LEU A 187 11.59 5.91 -15.36
CA LEU A 187 10.41 6.11 -16.18
C LEU A 187 9.53 7.23 -15.62
N LEU A 188 9.29 7.23 -14.30
CA LEU A 188 8.49 8.26 -13.64
C LEU A 188 9.19 9.62 -13.69
N LYS A 189 10.50 9.69 -13.43
CA LYS A 189 11.29 10.92 -13.57
C LYS A 189 11.28 11.46 -15.01
N LYS A 190 11.32 10.60 -16.02
CA LYS A 190 11.16 11.00 -17.42
C LYS A 190 9.75 11.55 -17.66
N LYS A 191 8.72 10.92 -17.12
CA LYS A 191 7.34 11.37 -17.27
C LYS A 191 7.09 12.74 -16.61
N ILE A 192 7.67 12.97 -15.43
CA ILE A 192 7.63 14.27 -14.74
C ILE A 192 8.23 15.38 -15.62
N ARG A 193 9.38 15.11 -16.26
CA ARG A 193 10.00 16.02 -17.25
C ARG A 193 9.12 16.28 -18.46
N GLU A 194 8.59 15.22 -19.08
CA GLU A 194 7.68 15.34 -20.24
C GLU A 194 6.41 16.14 -19.91
N LEU A 195 5.97 16.12 -18.65
CA LEU A 195 4.82 16.86 -18.16
C LEU A 195 5.18 18.26 -17.61
N ASN A 196 6.45 18.67 -17.63
CA ASN A 196 6.93 19.93 -17.06
C ASN A 196 6.53 20.11 -15.58
N LEU A 197 6.66 19.04 -14.79
CA LEU A 197 6.28 19.01 -13.37
C LEU A 197 7.48 19.06 -12.41
N GLU A 198 8.70 19.34 -12.91
CA GLU A 198 9.94 19.27 -12.12
C GLU A 198 9.96 20.25 -10.93
N GLU A 199 9.27 21.38 -11.04
CA GLU A 199 9.17 22.39 -9.96
C GLU A 199 8.12 22.05 -8.89
N ASN A 200 7.19 21.16 -9.24
CA ASN A 200 6.09 20.73 -8.39
C ASN A 200 6.33 19.35 -7.77
N VAL A 201 7.15 18.50 -8.37
CA VAL A 201 7.32 17.11 -7.95
C VAL A 201 8.70 16.89 -7.36
N ILE A 202 8.74 16.54 -6.08
CA ILE A 202 9.97 16.22 -5.36
C ILE A 202 10.04 14.71 -5.19
N PHE A 203 11.01 14.10 -5.86
CA PHE A 203 11.20 12.65 -5.85
C PHE A 203 12.17 12.26 -4.73
N LEU A 204 11.64 11.74 -3.62
CA LEU A 204 12.40 11.46 -2.39
C LEU A 204 13.07 10.09 -2.36
N GLY A 205 12.69 9.19 -3.26
CA GLY A 205 13.15 7.80 -3.21
C GLY A 205 12.63 7.07 -1.98
N LYS A 206 13.35 6.05 -1.51
CA LYS A 206 12.99 5.33 -0.28
C LYS A 206 13.20 6.20 0.95
N ARG A 207 12.23 6.19 1.85
CA ARG A 207 12.23 6.90 3.14
C ARG A 207 11.72 5.97 4.23
N ASP A 208 12.27 6.11 5.42
CA ASP A 208 11.87 5.35 6.62
C ASP A 208 11.11 6.23 7.64
N ASP A 209 11.09 7.56 7.44
CA ASP A 209 10.42 8.58 8.25
C ASP A 209 9.03 8.95 7.69
N ILE A 210 8.26 7.92 7.34
CA ILE A 210 6.94 8.06 6.72
C ILE A 210 5.94 8.79 7.63
N LYS A 211 6.06 8.63 8.95
CA LYS A 211 5.16 9.26 9.93
C LYS A 211 5.33 10.78 9.93
N GLU A 212 6.58 11.24 9.97
CA GLU A 212 6.93 12.66 9.94
C GLU A 212 6.59 13.29 8.59
N LEU A 213 6.77 12.54 7.49
CA LEU A 213 6.31 12.92 6.18
C LEU A 213 4.78 13.12 6.15
N LEU A 214 4.01 12.12 6.60
CA LEU A 214 2.55 12.24 6.65
C LEU A 214 2.10 13.39 7.56
N ALA A 215 2.81 13.67 8.65
CA ALA A 215 2.47 14.77 9.55
C ALA A 215 2.53 16.17 8.92
N ILE A 216 3.20 16.32 7.76
CA ILE A 216 3.25 17.58 7.00
C ILE A 216 2.42 17.53 5.71
N ALA A 217 1.68 16.46 5.44
CA ALA A 217 0.93 16.29 4.20
C ALA A 217 -0.51 16.82 4.32
N ASP A 218 -1.02 17.44 3.26
CA ASP A 218 -2.43 17.85 3.19
C ASP A 218 -3.32 16.80 2.50
N LEU A 219 -2.72 15.90 1.70
CA LEU A 219 -3.43 14.85 0.98
C LEU A 219 -2.51 13.65 0.73
N LEU A 220 -3.01 12.43 0.94
CA LEU A 220 -2.40 11.22 0.39
C LEU A 220 -3.16 10.79 -0.87
N ALA A 221 -2.45 10.61 -1.98
CA ALA A 221 -2.98 10.00 -3.19
C ALA A 221 -2.48 8.56 -3.38
N LEU A 222 -3.40 7.63 -3.62
CA LEU A 222 -3.10 6.24 -3.96
C LEU A 222 -3.98 5.76 -5.12
N THR A 223 -3.56 6.04 -6.35
CA THR A 223 -4.30 5.72 -7.58
C THR A 223 -3.97 4.36 -8.18
N SER A 224 -3.75 3.35 -7.35
CA SER A 224 -3.26 2.04 -7.79
C SER A 224 -4.31 1.26 -8.61
N TYR A 225 -3.87 0.36 -9.49
CA TYR A 225 -4.74 -0.53 -10.26
C TYR A 225 -5.07 -1.82 -9.52
N ILE A 226 -4.22 -2.22 -8.58
CA ILE A 226 -4.38 -3.44 -7.81
C ILE A 226 -3.93 -3.15 -6.38
N GLU A 227 -4.79 -3.42 -5.40
CA GLU A 227 -4.44 -3.40 -3.98
C GLU A 227 -5.16 -4.49 -3.21
N GLY A 228 -4.57 -4.88 -2.07
CA GLY A 228 -5.24 -5.69 -1.06
C GLY A 228 -5.90 -4.81 -0.01
N SER A 229 -5.15 -4.51 1.04
CA SER A 229 -5.53 -3.59 2.11
C SER A 229 -4.32 -2.69 2.41
N PRO A 230 -4.13 -1.59 1.68
CA PRO A 230 -2.88 -0.83 1.73
C PRO A 230 -2.71 -0.12 3.07
N ASN A 231 -1.63 -0.43 3.79
CA ASN A 231 -1.34 0.19 5.10
C ASN A 231 -1.17 1.70 5.00
N VAL A 232 -0.55 2.21 3.93
CA VAL A 232 -0.32 3.66 3.77
C VAL A 232 -1.59 4.51 3.88
N ILE A 233 -2.76 3.98 3.49
CA ILE A 233 -4.03 4.71 3.69
C ILE A 233 -4.41 4.75 5.18
N LEU A 234 -4.25 3.64 5.90
CA LEU A 234 -4.44 3.62 7.35
C LEU A 234 -3.48 4.60 8.03
N GLU A 235 -2.22 4.61 7.62
CA GLU A 235 -1.17 5.48 8.15
C GLU A 235 -1.50 6.96 7.94
N ALA A 236 -1.91 7.34 6.72
CA ALA A 236 -2.34 8.70 6.43
C ALA A 236 -3.58 9.11 7.25
N MET A 237 -4.58 8.23 7.34
CA MET A 237 -5.79 8.52 8.12
C MET A 237 -5.50 8.64 9.63
N ALA A 238 -4.58 7.85 10.17
CA ALA A 238 -4.13 7.99 11.56
C ALA A 238 -3.31 9.28 11.78
N SER A 239 -2.61 9.75 10.75
CA SER A 239 -2.00 11.08 10.70
C SER A 239 -2.99 12.20 10.40
N TYR A 240 -4.31 11.97 10.41
CA TYR A 240 -5.33 12.98 10.07
C TYR A 240 -5.24 13.53 8.64
N VAL A 241 -4.59 12.82 7.73
CA VAL A 241 -4.43 13.20 6.33
C VAL A 241 -5.56 12.58 5.50
N PRO A 242 -6.40 13.39 4.81
CA PRO A 242 -7.42 12.87 3.91
C PRO A 242 -6.78 12.11 2.75
N CYS A 243 -7.51 11.16 2.18
CA CYS A 243 -7.00 10.28 1.14
C CYS A 243 -7.83 10.38 -0.15
N LEU A 244 -7.14 10.43 -1.30
CA LEU A 244 -7.69 10.19 -2.63
C LEU A 244 -7.22 8.81 -3.11
N GLY A 245 -8.13 7.86 -3.24
CA GLY A 245 -7.80 6.47 -3.59
C GLY A 245 -8.63 5.92 -4.75
N THR A 246 -8.10 4.92 -5.44
CA THR A 246 -8.87 4.18 -6.44
C THR A 246 -9.77 3.11 -5.83
N ASN A 247 -10.88 2.78 -6.48
CA ASN A 247 -11.84 1.76 -6.04
C ASN A 247 -11.32 0.33 -6.34
N VAL A 248 -10.25 -0.07 -5.66
CA VAL A 248 -9.64 -1.40 -5.76
C VAL A 248 -9.35 -1.96 -4.36
N GLY A 249 -9.55 -3.27 -4.18
CA GLY A 249 -9.30 -3.93 -2.89
C GLY A 249 -10.13 -3.29 -1.76
N GLU A 250 -9.48 -3.01 -0.63
CA GLU A 250 -10.13 -2.36 0.53
C GLU A 250 -10.06 -0.84 0.54
N ILE A 251 -9.50 -0.17 -0.48
CA ILE A 251 -9.30 1.30 -0.43
C ILE A 251 -10.60 2.05 -0.10
N LYS A 252 -11.67 1.80 -0.87
CA LYS A 252 -12.99 2.42 -0.66
C LYS A 252 -13.54 2.20 0.75
N ASN A 253 -13.29 1.01 1.25
CA ASN A 253 -13.78 0.51 2.52
C ASN A 253 -13.02 1.11 3.72
N ILE A 254 -11.73 1.37 3.54
CA ILE A 254 -10.86 2.01 4.53
C ILE A 254 -11.14 3.51 4.58
N ILE A 255 -11.15 4.18 3.41
CA ILE A 255 -11.38 5.63 3.31
C ILE A 255 -12.81 6.00 3.75
N GLY A 256 -13.80 5.16 3.47
CA GLY A 256 -15.19 5.44 3.87
C GLY A 256 -15.69 6.78 3.33
N ASN A 257 -16.11 7.67 4.22
CA ASN A 257 -16.62 9.01 3.92
C ASN A 257 -15.63 10.14 4.27
N THR A 258 -14.37 9.83 4.59
CA THR A 258 -13.36 10.81 5.03
C THR A 258 -12.35 11.17 3.94
N GLY A 259 -12.68 10.91 2.68
CA GLY A 259 -11.82 11.16 1.53
C GLY A 259 -12.55 10.91 0.21
N TYR A 260 -11.77 10.76 -0.87
CA TYR A 260 -12.29 10.65 -2.23
C TYR A 260 -11.95 9.30 -2.85
N ILE A 261 -12.92 8.74 -3.57
CA ILE A 261 -12.79 7.47 -4.28
C ILE A 261 -13.06 7.68 -5.77
N VAL A 262 -12.13 7.22 -6.60
CA VAL A 262 -12.21 7.28 -8.08
C VAL A 262 -12.01 5.89 -8.67
N ASN A 263 -12.31 5.70 -9.96
CA ASN A 263 -11.98 4.44 -10.63
C ASN A 263 -10.51 4.45 -11.13
N PRO A 264 -9.82 3.30 -11.18
CA PRO A 264 -8.50 3.22 -11.84
C PRO A 264 -8.53 3.76 -13.27
N GLY A 265 -7.55 4.60 -13.62
CA GLY A 265 -7.46 5.25 -14.94
C GLY A 265 -8.40 6.45 -15.15
N ASP A 266 -9.21 6.84 -14.16
CA ASP A 266 -10.13 7.98 -14.27
C ASP A 266 -9.42 9.32 -13.96
N ILE A 267 -8.60 9.75 -14.92
CA ILE A 267 -7.78 10.97 -14.82
C ILE A 267 -8.64 12.21 -14.52
N VAL A 268 -9.84 12.31 -15.11
CA VAL A 268 -10.73 13.47 -14.93
C VAL A 268 -11.25 13.55 -13.50
N ASN A 269 -11.67 12.43 -12.91
CA ASN A 269 -12.10 12.44 -11.52
C ASN A 269 -10.92 12.54 -10.54
N ILE A 270 -9.72 12.06 -10.87
CA ILE A 270 -8.52 12.36 -10.07
C ILE A 270 -8.31 13.87 -10.02
N GLU A 271 -8.28 14.53 -11.18
CA GLU A 271 -8.07 15.98 -11.31
C GLU A 271 -9.10 16.79 -10.52
N LYS A 272 -10.38 16.43 -10.61
CA LYS A 272 -11.48 17.15 -9.95
C LYS A 272 -11.40 17.12 -8.41
N ASN A 273 -10.77 16.11 -7.84
CA ASN A 273 -10.70 15.90 -6.39
C ASN A 273 -9.32 16.29 -5.80
N LEU A 274 -8.46 16.96 -6.59
CA LEU A 274 -7.26 17.66 -6.14
C LEU A 274 -7.60 19.10 -5.73
#